data_AF-A0A3D5SSI2-F1
#
_entry.id   AF-A0A3D5SSI2-F1
#
_cell.length_a   1.000
_cell.length_b   1.000
_cell.length_c   1.000
_cell.angle_alpha   90.00
_cell.angle_beta   90.00
_cell.angle_gamma   90.00
#
_symmetry.space_group_name_H-M   'P 1'
#
loop_
_entity.id
_entity.type
_entity.pdbx_description
1 polymer ?
#
loop_
_entity_poly.entity_id
_entity_poly.type
_entity_poly.pdbx_seq_one_letter_code
_entity_poly.pdbx_strand_id
1 'polypeptide(L)'
;RDINAPIPGTGGTRPFGDVGEIYQYESSGRFKQNQLFIGFNNRFSRSLTFFSSYVLSKTTNDTDGQGSSLFPANSYDLTGEFGRASFDVRHRFTFAGTINLPWW
;
A
#
# COMPACT_ATOMS: atom_id res chain seq x y z
N ARG A 1 -15.26 -9.29 5.02
CA ARG A 1 -16.48 -8.46 5.00
C ARG A 1 -17.44 -8.93 6.09
N ASP A 2 -18.37 -8.08 6.51
CA ASP A 2 -19.46 -8.49 7.41
C ASP A 2 -20.64 -8.96 6.55
N ILE A 3 -20.91 -10.26 6.53
CA ILE A 3 -22.04 -10.82 5.76
C ILE A 3 -23.39 -10.59 6.43
N ASN A 4 -23.39 -10.14 7.68
CA ASN A 4 -24.60 -9.72 8.39
C ASN A 4 -24.72 -8.18 8.48
N ALA A 5 -23.93 -7.44 7.70
CA ALA A 5 -24.01 -5.98 7.65
C ALA A 5 -25.45 -5.54 7.28
N PRO A 6 -25.97 -4.42 7.80
CA PRO A 6 -27.30 -3.96 7.42
C PRO A 6 -27.43 -3.73 5.91
N ILE A 7 -28.52 -4.21 5.31
CA ILE A 7 -28.75 -4.08 3.86
C ILE A 7 -28.98 -2.59 3.54
N PRO A 8 -28.20 -1.99 2.61
CA PRO A 8 -28.38 -0.60 2.22
C PRO A 8 -29.81 -0.31 1.76
N GLY A 9 -30.38 0.81 2.23
CA GLY A 9 -31.75 1.23 1.85
C GLY A 9 -32.89 0.52 2.58
N THR A 10 -32.63 -0.41 3.50
CA THR A 10 -33.67 -1.16 4.24
C THR A 10 -33.91 -0.67 5.68
N GLY A 11 -33.35 0.49 6.05
CA GLY A 11 -33.48 1.03 7.41
C GLY A 11 -32.77 0.22 8.49
N GLY A 12 -31.77 -0.59 8.14
CA GLY A 12 -30.95 -1.33 9.11
C GLY A 12 -31.20 -2.83 9.18
N THR A 13 -32.02 -3.40 8.28
CA THR A 13 -32.36 -4.82 8.31
C THR A 13 -31.12 -5.68 8.04
N ARG A 14 -30.86 -6.64 8.94
CA ARG A 14 -29.71 -7.56 8.86
C ARG A 14 -30.14 -8.92 8.28
N PRO A 15 -29.38 -9.53 7.34
CA PRO A 15 -29.76 -10.79 6.69
C PRO A 15 -29.95 -11.99 7.62
N PHE A 16 -29.17 -12.09 8.70
CA PHE A 16 -29.19 -13.19 9.67
C PHE A 16 -29.85 -12.78 11.00
N GLY A 17 -30.56 -11.65 11.02
CA GLY A 17 -31.17 -11.11 12.23
C GLY A 17 -30.14 -10.55 13.22
N ASP A 18 -30.55 -10.48 14.49
CA ASP A 18 -29.80 -9.79 15.55
C ASP A 18 -28.77 -10.70 16.25
N VAL A 19 -27.95 -11.37 15.42
CA VAL A 19 -26.87 -12.28 15.87
C VAL A 19 -25.51 -11.59 15.94
N GLY A 20 -25.47 -10.27 15.74
CA GLY A 20 -24.23 -9.48 15.67
C GLY A 20 -23.54 -9.56 14.31
N GLU A 21 -22.30 -9.08 14.23
CA GLU A 21 -21.49 -9.14 13.01
C GLU A 21 -21.05 -10.58 12.70
N ILE A 22 -21.17 -10.99 11.44
CA ILE A 22 -20.62 -12.27 10.97
C ILE A 22 -19.50 -11.98 9.99
N TYR A 23 -18.27 -12.16 10.45
CA TYR A 23 -17.10 -11.87 9.64
C TYR A 23 -16.73 -13.03 8.72
N GLN A 24 -16.73 -12.75 7.42
CA GLN A 24 -16.18 -13.64 6.40
C GLN A 24 -14.85 -13.09 5.90
N TYR A 25 -13.81 -13.92 5.98
CA TYR A 25 -12.49 -13.64 5.43
C TYR A 25 -12.33 -14.35 4.09
N GLU A 26 -11.83 -13.63 3.09
CA GLU A 26 -11.67 -14.12 1.72
C GLU A 26 -10.27 -13.76 1.22
N SER A 27 -9.72 -14.59 0.33
CA SER A 27 -8.41 -14.36 -0.31
C SER A 27 -8.55 -13.77 -1.72
N SER A 28 -9.53 -12.89 -1.92
CA SER A 28 -9.86 -12.27 -3.21
C SER A 28 -9.11 -10.96 -3.49
N GLY A 29 -8.29 -10.49 -2.56
CA GLY A 29 -7.58 -9.22 -2.65
C GLY A 29 -6.68 -9.12 -3.89
N ARG A 30 -6.70 -7.96 -4.54
CA ARG A 30 -5.94 -7.64 -5.75
C ARG A 30 -4.93 -6.56 -5.44
N PHE A 31 -3.71 -6.77 -5.92
CA PHE A 31 -2.59 -5.86 -5.76
C PHE A 31 -1.91 -5.62 -7.11
N LYS A 32 -1.64 -4.35 -7.43
CA LYS A 32 -0.91 -3.95 -8.64
C LYS A 32 0.13 -2.91 -8.29
N GLN A 33 1.39 -3.23 -8.54
CA GLN A 33 2.52 -2.34 -8.34
C GLN A 33 3.35 -2.23 -9.62
N ASN A 34 3.61 -0.98 -10.04
CA ASN A 34 4.52 -0.68 -11.14
C ASN A 34 5.66 0.15 -10.57
N GLN A 35 6.90 -0.23 -10.89
CA GLN A 35 8.09 0.42 -10.35
C GLN A 35 9.13 0.63 -11.44
N LEU A 36 9.73 1.82 -11.43
CA LEU A 36 10.91 2.16 -12.21
C LEU A 36 12.04 2.48 -11.23
N PHE A 37 13.14 1.75 -11.36
CA PHE A 37 14.34 1.92 -10.56
C PHE A 37 15.43 2.55 -11.42
N ILE A 38 16.02 3.64 -10.93
CA ILE A 38 17.15 4.31 -11.54
C ILE A 38 18.26 4.34 -10.50
N GLY A 39 19.42 3.81 -10.84
CA GLY A 39 20.60 3.81 -9.99
C GLY A 39 21.76 4.51 -10.67
N PHE A 40 22.50 5.31 -9.91
CA PHE A 40 23.73 5.94 -10.34
C PHE A 40 24.83 5.65 -9.32
N ASN A 41 25.97 5.19 -9.79
CA ASN A 41 27.13 4.94 -8.95
C ASN A 41 28.34 5.61 -9.60
N ASN A 42 29.05 6.46 -8.85
CA ASN A 42 30.16 7.21 -9.39
C ASN A 42 31.30 7.35 -8.37
N ARG A 43 32.51 7.09 -8.85
CA ARG A 43 33.76 7.42 -8.15
C ARG A 43 34.31 8.69 -8.76
N PHE A 44 33.82 9.83 -8.27
CA PHE A 44 34.12 11.12 -8.85
C PHE A 44 35.61 11.48 -8.74
N SER A 45 36.23 11.12 -7.62
CA SER A 45 37.68 11.26 -7.43
C SER A 45 38.20 10.23 -6.42
N ARG A 46 39.52 10.24 -6.15
CA ARG A 46 40.13 9.46 -5.05
C ARG A 46 39.57 9.85 -3.67
N SER A 47 39.05 11.06 -3.52
CA SER A 47 38.52 11.58 -2.26
C SER A 47 36.99 11.58 -2.20
N LEU A 48 36.28 11.48 -3.33
CA LEU A 48 34.83 11.55 -3.39
C LEU A 48 34.26 10.36 -4.15
N THR A 49 33.44 9.57 -3.47
CA THR A 49 32.60 8.54 -4.07
C THR A 49 31.16 8.77 -3.66
N PHE A 50 30.22 8.54 -4.57
CA PHE A 50 28.80 8.62 -4.23
C PHE A 50 27.97 7.63 -5.04
N PHE A 51 26.81 7.32 -4.48
CA PHE A 51 25.74 6.62 -5.16
C PHE A 51 24.43 7.38 -4.95
N SER A 52 23.57 7.29 -5.95
CA SER A 52 22.19 7.73 -5.83
C SER A 52 21.26 6.70 -6.41
N SER A 53 20.05 6.64 -5.86
CA SER A 53 18.97 5.84 -6.40
C SER A 53 17.67 6.62 -6.38
N TYR A 54 16.87 6.40 -7.40
CA TYR A 54 15.56 6.98 -7.54
C TYR A 54 14.57 5.89 -7.93
N VAL A 55 13.47 5.81 -7.17
CA VAL A 55 12.39 4.87 -7.41
C VAL A 55 11.12 5.66 -7.68
N LEU A 56 10.55 5.48 -8.86
CA LEU A 56 9.20 5.91 -9.19
C LEU A 56 8.28 4.69 -9.05
N SER A 57 7.32 4.73 -8.13
CA SER A 57 6.40 3.61 -7.88
C SER A 57 4.95 4.05 -8.00
N LYS A 58 4.07 3.17 -8.49
CA LYS A 58 2.62 3.29 -8.37
C LYS A 58 2.02 1.99 -7.90
N THR A 59 1.41 2.04 -6.72
CA THR A 59 0.81 0.90 -6.04
C THR A 59 -0.68 1.14 -5.84
N THR A 60 -1.50 0.20 -6.28
CA THR A 60 -2.96 0.19 -6.14
C THR A 60 -3.44 -1.18 -5.68
N ASN A 61 -4.39 -1.21 -4.77
CA ASN A 61 -4.97 -2.42 -4.18
C ASN A 61 -6.43 -2.18 -3.78
N ASP A 62 -7.16 -3.26 -3.52
CA ASP A 62 -8.51 -3.24 -2.92
C ASP A 62 -8.50 -3.60 -1.43
N THR A 63 -7.35 -4.02 -0.89
CA THR A 63 -7.18 -4.30 0.53
C THR A 63 -5.73 -4.08 0.96
N ASP A 64 -5.54 -3.45 2.11
CA ASP A 64 -4.23 -3.21 2.73
C ASP A 64 -3.78 -4.36 3.66
N GLY A 65 -4.56 -5.44 3.76
CA GLY A 65 -4.20 -6.63 4.52
C GLY A 65 -5.37 -7.34 5.19
N GLN A 66 -5.06 -8.16 6.18
CA GLN A 66 -6.05 -8.91 6.96
C GLN A 66 -6.14 -8.32 8.37
N GLY A 67 -7.37 -8.12 8.87
CA GLY A 67 -7.59 -7.63 10.23
C GLY A 67 -9.03 -7.20 10.45
N SER A 68 -9.44 -7.11 11.72
CA SER A 68 -10.79 -6.72 12.15
C SER A 68 -11.17 -5.28 11.79
N SER A 69 -10.19 -4.41 11.48
CA SER A 69 -10.43 -3.02 11.05
C SER A 69 -10.25 -2.80 9.55
N LEU A 70 -9.91 -3.84 8.78
CA LEU A 70 -9.61 -3.77 7.34
C LEU A 70 -10.75 -4.34 6.48
N PHE A 71 -11.98 -4.25 6.99
CA PHE A 71 -13.16 -4.63 6.24
C PHE A 71 -13.49 -3.58 5.18
N PRO A 72 -14.06 -4.01 4.04
CA PRO A 72 -14.49 -3.09 2.99
C PRO A 72 -15.52 -2.11 3.55
N ALA A 73 -15.50 -0.88 3.02
CA ALA A 73 -16.48 0.14 3.37
C ALA A 73 -17.91 -0.31 2.99
N ASN A 74 -18.03 -1.08 1.90
CA ASN A 74 -19.27 -1.71 1.50
C ASN A 74 -19.12 -3.24 1.41
N SER A 75 -19.79 -3.96 2.31
CA SER A 75 -19.75 -5.44 2.32
C SER A 75 -20.51 -6.09 1.15
N TYR A 76 -21.37 -5.32 0.45
CA TYR A 76 -22.20 -5.80 -0.66
C TYR A 76 -21.63 -5.49 -2.04
N ASP A 77 -20.79 -4.47 -2.17
CA ASP A 77 -20.15 -4.07 -3.42
C ASP A 77 -18.68 -3.71 -3.19
N LEU A 78 -17.78 -4.55 -3.68
CA LEU A 78 -16.33 -4.40 -3.54
C LEU A 78 -15.69 -3.62 -4.67
N THR A 79 -16.46 -3.21 -5.70
CA THR A 79 -15.88 -2.56 -6.90
C THR A 79 -15.25 -1.20 -6.59
N GLY A 80 -15.74 -0.52 -5.54
CA GLY A 80 -15.23 0.77 -5.08
C GLY A 80 -13.99 0.69 -4.18
N GLU A 81 -13.58 -0.50 -3.74
CA GLU A 81 -12.45 -0.67 -2.83
C GLU A 81 -11.10 -0.50 -3.53
N PHE A 82 -11.05 -0.65 -4.86
CA PHE A 82 -9.79 -0.59 -5.61
C PHE A 82 -9.26 0.85 -5.71
N GLY A 83 -8.22 1.15 -4.93
CA GLY A 83 -7.67 2.48 -4.78
C GLY A 83 -6.14 2.50 -4.73
N ARG A 84 -5.59 3.65 -4.29
CA ARG A 84 -4.15 3.76 -4.00
C ARG A 84 -3.87 3.06 -2.69
N ALA A 85 -2.82 2.24 -2.66
CA ALA A 85 -2.42 1.56 -1.44
C ALA A 85 -1.99 2.56 -0.36
N SER A 86 -2.27 2.23 0.90
CA SER A 86 -1.86 3.03 2.07
C SER A 86 -0.35 3.31 2.10
N PHE A 87 0.45 2.40 1.54
CA PHE A 87 1.92 2.49 1.46
C PHE A 87 2.45 2.92 0.07
N ASP A 88 1.61 3.53 -0.79
CA ASP A 88 2.01 4.07 -2.10
C ASP A 88 2.95 5.27 -1.96
N VAL A 89 4.27 5.02 -2.07
CA VAL A 89 5.28 6.07 -2.18
C VAL A 89 5.61 6.30 -3.65
N ARG A 90 5.13 7.43 -4.21
CA ARG A 90 5.32 7.74 -5.64
C ARG A 90 6.78 7.96 -6.00
N HIS A 91 7.51 8.74 -5.21
CA HIS A 91 8.89 9.12 -5.49
C HIS A 91 9.75 8.83 -4.26
N ARG A 92 10.82 8.04 -4.43
CA ARG A 92 11.80 7.77 -3.37
C ARG A 92 13.19 8.03 -3.91
N PHE A 93 13.87 9.01 -3.34
CA PHE A 93 15.25 9.36 -3.69
C PHE A 93 16.17 9.02 -2.52
N THR A 94 17.29 8.37 -2.82
CA THR A 94 18.37 8.09 -1.85
C THR A 94 19.67 8.62 -2.43
N PHE A 95 20.46 9.29 -1.61
CA PHE A 95 21.79 9.77 -1.96
C PHE A 95 22.73 9.48 -0.80
N ALA A 96 23.89 8.91 -1.09
CA ALA A 96 24.92 8.68 -0.09
C ALA A 96 26.29 8.62 -0.75
N GLY A 97 27.33 8.85 0.03
CA GLY A 97 28.69 8.89 -0.46
C GLY A 97 29.70 9.00 0.65
N THR A 98 30.97 8.97 0.28
CA THR A 98 32.09 9.09 1.18
C THR A 98 33.00 10.21 0.70
N ILE A 99 33.44 11.04 1.65
CA ILE A 99 34.42 12.10 1.43
C ILE A 99 35.62 11.80 2.31
N ASN A 100 36.77 11.53 1.69
CA ASN A 100 38.04 11.42 2.38
C ASN A 100 38.63 12.82 2.55
N LEU A 101 38.65 13.31 3.78
CA LEU A 101 39.28 14.59 4.12
C LEU A 101 40.80 14.42 4.24
N PRO A 102 41.59 15.41 3.79
CA PRO A 102 43.02 15.41 4.02
C PRO A 102 43.31 15.50 5.53
N TRP A 103 44.33 14.78 5.97
CA TRP A 103 44.88 14.89 7.32
C TRP A 103 46.06 15.87 7.25
N TRP A 104 46.05 16.85 8.16
CA TRP A 104 47.20 17.67 8.54
C TRP A 104 48.24 16.87 9.32
#